data_AF-A0A395K3F6-F1
#
_entry.id   AF-A0A395K3F6-F1
#
_cell.length_a   1.000
_cell.length_b   1.000
_cell.length_c   1.000
_cell.angle_alpha   90.00
_cell.angle_beta   90.00
_cell.angle_gamma   90.00
#
_symmetry.space_group_name_H-M   'P 1'
#
loop_
_entity.id
_entity.type
_entity.pdbx_description
1 polymer ?
#
loop_
_entity_poly.entity_id
_entity_poly.type
_entity_poly.pdbx_seq_one_letter_code
_entity_poly.pdbx_strand_id
1 'polypeptide(L)'
;MNKVRIILIFTFSFLSCKNETENAKIQFLTEITPNDIPIEFKQDLIPQNKLIHKGMFSPDLQEYYYTISDKNFEKFDVFVIEKNNNNWSAPKKAFFNSKHNEHGMNFSPNGNTLYFSSTRPVNIDGVVQTWHIWKSDKVNGKWTEPIFVNIRNLKDKLVSHPTITNSGTLYFHTSNLDYSEMDIYYSKNVNGKFVDAERIEIKSKFGKCTPYISPEEDYLIFASIGNELDLMISYNDGKGKWIDTKKLSDKINNKGQGNPYVTPDNKFLFYTTGEYLEKNWKVKWVNIESEIKNN
;
A
#
# COMPACT_ATOMS: atom_id res chain seq x y z
N MET A 1 62.93 19.67 18.06
CA MET A 1 61.75 20.06 17.27
C MET A 1 60.73 18.93 17.31
N ASN A 2 59.83 18.93 18.29
CA ASN A 2 58.76 17.92 18.40
C ASN A 2 57.50 18.46 17.72
N LYS A 3 57.09 17.85 16.61
CA LYS A 3 55.81 18.14 15.97
C LYS A 3 54.72 17.27 16.61
N VAL A 4 53.86 17.89 17.41
CA VAL A 4 52.61 17.27 17.87
C VAL A 4 51.62 17.31 16.72
N ARG A 5 51.15 16.14 16.28
CA ARG A 5 50.00 16.01 15.36
C ARG A 5 48.73 15.90 16.21
N ILE A 6 47.87 16.91 16.12
CA ILE A 6 46.51 16.86 16.66
C ILE A 6 45.65 16.13 15.64
N ILE A 7 45.08 14.99 16.04
CA ILE A 7 44.04 14.29 15.28
C ILE A 7 42.70 14.86 15.75
N LEU A 8 42.02 15.60 14.87
CA LEU A 8 40.63 16.00 15.08
C LEU A 8 39.74 14.82 14.69
N ILE A 9 39.09 14.20 15.68
CA ILE A 9 38.04 13.21 15.47
C ILE A 9 36.73 13.98 15.28
N PHE A 10 36.19 13.96 14.07
CA PHE A 10 34.85 14.47 13.77
C PHE A 10 33.80 13.49 14.28
N THR A 11 33.24 13.75 15.46
CA THR A 11 32.05 13.08 16.00
C THR A 11 30.79 13.76 15.47
N PHE A 12 30.43 13.52 14.21
CA PHE A 12 29.16 13.97 13.61
C PHE A 12 28.37 12.75 13.11
N SER A 13 27.72 12.00 14.00
CA SER A 13 26.82 10.90 13.57
C SER A 13 25.66 10.58 14.54
N PHE A 14 25.69 11.02 15.80
CA PHE A 14 24.68 10.59 16.78
C PHE A 14 23.49 11.54 17.00
N LEU A 15 23.59 12.82 16.61
CA LEU A 15 22.51 13.79 16.79
C LEU A 15 21.39 13.65 15.74
N SER A 16 21.71 13.22 14.52
CA SER A 16 20.74 13.13 13.42
C SER A 16 19.72 12.01 13.63
N CYS A 17 20.16 10.79 13.98
CA CYS A 17 19.27 9.64 14.14
C CYS A 17 18.29 9.79 15.30
N LYS A 18 18.69 10.46 16.39
CA LYS A 18 17.80 10.73 17.53
C LYS A 18 16.66 11.65 17.14
N ASN A 19 16.94 12.68 16.35
CA ASN A 19 15.92 13.61 15.85
C ASN A 19 14.96 12.95 14.87
N GLU A 20 15.43 12.09 13.97
CA GLU A 20 14.56 11.38 13.03
C GLU A 20 13.59 10.41 13.72
N THR A 21 14.07 9.70 14.74
CA THR A 21 13.24 8.76 15.51
C THR A 21 12.12 9.49 16.26
N GLU A 22 12.45 10.62 16.91
CA GLU A 22 11.45 11.47 17.59
C GLU A 22 10.47 12.11 16.60
N ASN A 23 10.95 12.53 15.42
CA ASN A 23 10.07 13.04 14.37
C ASN A 23 9.06 11.98 13.91
N ALA A 24 9.49 10.73 13.70
CA ALA A 24 8.59 9.64 13.32
C ALA A 24 7.54 9.34 14.40
N LYS A 25 7.91 9.34 15.69
CA LYS A 25 6.95 9.19 16.79
C LYS A 25 5.88 10.28 16.78
N ILE A 26 6.31 11.54 16.60
CA ILE A 26 5.40 12.68 16.51
C ILE A 26 4.52 12.55 15.26
N GLN A 27 5.09 12.15 14.13
CA GLN A 27 4.41 12.02 12.84
C GLN A 27 3.29 10.97 12.89
N PHE A 28 3.56 9.77 13.40
CA PHE A 28 2.61 8.66 13.47
C PHE A 28 1.84 8.55 14.79
N LEU A 29 2.15 9.43 15.77
CA LEU A 29 1.65 9.41 17.14
C LEU A 29 1.78 8.01 17.78
N THR A 30 3.03 7.55 17.83
CA THR A 30 3.45 6.28 18.44
C THR A 30 4.49 6.53 19.52
N GLU A 31 4.55 5.60 20.49
CA GLU A 31 5.56 5.65 21.56
C GLU A 31 6.93 5.13 21.09
N ILE A 32 6.90 4.21 20.12
CA ILE A 32 8.07 3.52 19.58
C ILE A 32 8.05 3.68 18.06
N THR A 33 9.23 3.85 17.48
CA THR A 33 9.47 3.79 16.04
C THR A 33 10.26 2.51 15.76
N PRO A 34 9.79 1.63 14.86
CA PRO A 34 10.52 0.41 14.54
C PRO A 34 11.81 0.75 13.78
N ASN A 35 12.85 -0.03 14.06
CA ASN A 35 14.02 -0.11 13.20
C ASN A 35 13.78 -1.18 12.13
N ASP A 36 14.68 -2.16 12.02
CA ASP A 36 14.63 -3.30 11.12
C ASP A 36 13.79 -4.48 11.63
N ILE A 37 13.20 -4.36 12.82
CA ILE A 37 12.27 -5.35 13.39
C ILE A 37 10.84 -4.78 13.33
N PRO A 38 9.92 -5.42 12.59
CA PRO A 38 8.55 -4.96 12.51
C PRO A 38 7.81 -5.05 13.84
N ILE A 39 7.06 -4.00 14.19
CA ILE A 39 6.18 -3.97 15.36
C ILE A 39 4.73 -3.74 14.94
N GLU A 40 3.79 -4.07 15.81
CA GLU A 40 2.36 -3.89 15.53
C GLU A 40 2.00 -2.41 15.50
N PHE A 41 1.13 -2.02 14.57
CA PHE A 41 0.62 -0.66 14.44
C PHE A 41 -0.86 -0.62 14.84
N LYS A 42 -1.20 0.27 15.79
CA LYS A 42 -2.57 0.66 16.17
C LYS A 42 -3.60 -0.48 16.23
N GLN A 43 -3.28 -1.55 16.98
CA GLN A 43 -4.15 -2.73 17.10
C GLN A 43 -5.48 -2.45 17.82
N ASP A 44 -5.50 -1.41 18.65
CA ASP A 44 -6.67 -0.90 19.33
C ASP A 44 -7.78 -0.43 18.37
N LEU A 45 -7.46 -0.17 17.10
CA LEU A 45 -8.44 0.22 16.08
C LEU A 45 -9.30 -0.95 15.58
N ILE A 46 -8.94 -2.19 15.89
CA ILE A 46 -9.56 -3.40 15.34
C ILE A 46 -10.68 -3.83 16.29
N PRO A 47 -11.96 -3.74 15.90
CA PRO A 47 -13.04 -4.20 16.77
C PRO A 47 -12.97 -5.71 17.02
N GLN A 48 -13.53 -6.14 18.14
CA GLN A 48 -13.63 -7.57 18.45
C GLN A 48 -14.33 -8.33 17.31
N ASN A 49 -13.81 -9.52 16.97
CA ASN A 49 -14.32 -10.38 15.89
C ASN A 49 -14.28 -9.78 14.48
N LYS A 50 -13.43 -8.76 14.26
CA LYS A 50 -13.16 -8.20 12.94
C LYS A 50 -11.72 -8.49 12.50
N LEU A 51 -11.48 -8.28 11.20
CA LEU A 51 -10.18 -8.42 10.56
C LEU A 51 -9.74 -7.10 9.95
N ILE A 52 -8.46 -6.76 10.11
CA ILE A 52 -7.82 -5.66 9.38
C ILE A 52 -7.09 -6.21 8.16
N HIS A 53 -7.17 -5.50 7.04
CA HIS A 53 -6.64 -5.99 5.75
C HIS A 53 -5.55 -5.12 5.15
N LYS A 54 -5.77 -3.81 5.09
CA LYS A 54 -4.83 -2.84 4.52
C LYS A 54 -4.94 -1.55 5.32
N GLY A 55 -3.80 -0.91 5.56
CA GLY A 55 -3.74 0.44 6.12
C GLY A 55 -2.80 1.31 5.28
N MET A 56 -3.12 2.59 5.17
CA MET A 56 -2.26 3.59 4.53
C MET A 56 -2.53 4.98 5.10
N PHE A 57 -1.57 5.88 4.93
CA PHE A 57 -1.76 7.28 5.27
C PHE A 57 -2.14 8.12 4.05
N SER A 58 -2.78 9.26 4.28
CA SER A 58 -2.80 10.36 3.30
C SER A 58 -1.38 10.84 3.00
N PRO A 59 -1.10 11.44 1.83
CA PRO A 59 0.25 11.89 1.49
C PRO A 59 0.85 12.92 2.44
N ASP A 60 0.01 13.72 3.10
CA ASP A 60 0.41 14.68 4.15
C ASP A 60 0.52 14.05 5.55
N LEU A 61 0.24 12.75 5.66
CA LEU A 61 0.30 11.93 6.87
C LEU A 61 -0.62 12.41 8.00
N GLN A 62 -1.67 13.17 7.65
CA GLN A 62 -2.67 13.66 8.62
C GLN A 62 -3.85 12.70 8.81
N GLU A 63 -4.08 11.78 7.89
CA GLU A 63 -5.18 10.82 7.93
C GLU A 63 -4.62 9.40 7.78
N TYR A 64 -5.16 8.45 8.54
CA TYR A 64 -4.85 7.02 8.38
C TYR A 64 -6.13 6.26 8.01
N TYR A 65 -6.13 5.65 6.83
CA TYR A 65 -7.22 4.85 6.29
C TYR A 65 -6.91 3.37 6.43
N TYR A 66 -7.90 2.57 6.83
CA TYR A 66 -7.73 1.14 6.98
C TYR A 66 -9.01 0.36 6.66
N THR A 67 -8.87 -0.83 6.06
CA THR A 67 -10.00 -1.69 5.71
C THR A 67 -10.27 -2.70 6.81
N ILE A 68 -11.53 -2.80 7.20
CA ILE A 68 -12.03 -3.79 8.16
C ILE A 68 -13.05 -4.71 7.48
N SER A 69 -13.00 -6.01 7.79
CA SER A 69 -14.07 -6.95 7.46
C SER A 69 -14.56 -7.74 8.66
N ASP A 70 -15.74 -8.36 8.54
CA ASP A 70 -16.06 -9.53 9.35
C ASP A 70 -15.20 -10.75 8.95
N LYS A 71 -15.17 -11.77 9.81
CA LYS A 71 -14.37 -12.98 9.61
C LYS A 71 -14.85 -13.86 8.44
N ASN A 72 -16.08 -13.68 7.95
CA ASN A 72 -16.60 -14.41 6.79
C ASN A 72 -16.35 -13.67 5.47
N PHE A 73 -15.76 -12.47 5.54
CA PHE A 73 -15.49 -11.61 4.38
C PHE A 73 -16.77 -11.20 3.62
N GLU A 74 -17.89 -11.08 4.34
CA GLU A 74 -19.18 -10.67 3.75
C GLU A 74 -19.25 -9.15 3.53
N LYS A 75 -18.68 -8.39 4.46
CA LYS A 75 -18.67 -6.93 4.47
C LYS A 75 -17.25 -6.39 4.64
N PHE A 76 -16.84 -5.54 3.70
CA PHE A 76 -15.63 -4.73 3.80
C PHE A 76 -16.00 -3.24 3.84
N ASP A 77 -15.57 -2.56 4.90
CA ASP A 77 -15.72 -1.12 5.07
C ASP A 77 -14.33 -0.49 5.29
N VAL A 78 -14.11 0.70 4.73
CA VAL A 78 -12.92 1.50 5.04
C VAL A 78 -13.21 2.48 6.16
N PHE A 79 -12.34 2.53 7.16
CA PHE A 79 -12.35 3.50 8.23
C PHE A 79 -11.21 4.49 8.06
N VAL A 80 -11.37 5.67 8.65
CA VAL A 80 -10.34 6.71 8.74
C VAL A 80 -10.28 7.26 10.15
N ILE A 81 -9.06 7.52 10.61
CA ILE A 81 -8.77 8.37 11.77
C ILE A 81 -7.97 9.58 11.30
N GLU A 82 -8.23 10.73 11.92
CA GLU A 82 -7.62 12.01 11.56
C GLU A 82 -6.77 12.51 12.72
N LYS A 83 -5.63 13.09 12.38
CA LYS A 83 -4.72 13.66 13.35
C LYS A 83 -5.23 15.01 13.81
N ASN A 84 -5.51 15.12 15.11
CA ASN A 84 -5.95 16.35 15.76
C ASN A 84 -4.94 16.73 16.84
N ASN A 85 -4.06 17.68 16.52
CA ASN A 85 -2.91 18.04 17.35
C ASN A 85 -2.05 16.81 17.67
N ASN A 86 -2.03 16.38 18.94
CA ASN A 86 -1.22 15.28 19.44
C ASN A 86 -1.99 13.95 19.58
N ASN A 87 -3.24 13.88 19.09
CA ASN A 87 -4.09 12.69 19.22
C ASN A 87 -4.72 12.31 17.87
N TRP A 88 -5.07 11.03 17.73
CA TRP A 88 -5.93 10.56 16.67
C TRP A 88 -7.41 10.74 17.05
N SER A 89 -8.26 11.03 16.08
CA SER A 89 -9.72 11.03 16.27
C SER A 89 -10.25 9.62 16.54
N ALA A 90 -11.52 9.54 16.99
CA ALA A 90 -12.25 8.28 16.90
C ALA A 90 -12.40 7.83 15.42
N PRO A 91 -12.39 6.52 15.13
CA PRO A 91 -12.63 6.02 13.79
C PRO A 91 -13.98 6.42 13.22
N LYS A 92 -13.99 6.83 11.95
CA LYS A 92 -15.21 7.06 11.16
C LYS A 92 -15.14 6.29 9.84
N LYS A 93 -16.29 5.97 9.27
CA LYS A 93 -16.35 5.41 7.90
C LYS A 93 -15.77 6.43 6.92
N ALA A 94 -14.96 5.97 5.98
CA ALA A 94 -14.45 6.83 4.92
C ALA A 94 -15.58 7.36 4.05
N PHE A 95 -15.41 8.55 3.48
CA PHE A 95 -16.43 9.27 2.71
C PHE A 95 -16.96 8.47 1.52
N PHE A 96 -16.13 7.58 0.97
CA PHE A 96 -16.46 6.75 -0.18
C PHE A 96 -17.04 5.40 0.23
N ASN A 97 -17.38 5.10 1.49
CA ASN A 97 -18.05 3.84 1.79
C ASN A 97 -19.47 3.80 1.19
N SER A 98 -19.94 2.59 0.87
CA SER A 98 -21.31 2.38 0.39
C SER A 98 -21.95 1.13 1.00
N LYS A 99 -23.12 0.73 0.50
CA LYS A 99 -23.70 -0.58 0.84
C LYS A 99 -22.85 -1.76 0.34
N HIS A 100 -21.99 -1.53 -0.65
CA HIS A 100 -21.08 -2.52 -1.25
C HIS A 100 -19.78 -2.67 -0.46
N ASN A 101 -18.90 -3.56 -0.91
CA ASN A 101 -17.62 -3.83 -0.28
C ASN A 101 -16.55 -2.91 -0.85
N GLU A 102 -15.72 -2.35 0.03
CA GLU A 102 -14.66 -1.39 -0.33
C GLU A 102 -13.31 -1.85 0.23
N HIS A 103 -12.26 -1.84 -0.59
CA HIS A 103 -10.93 -2.31 -0.20
C HIS A 103 -9.80 -1.71 -1.08
N GLY A 104 -8.55 -2.09 -0.84
CA GLY A 104 -7.41 -1.85 -1.74
C GLY A 104 -7.10 -0.36 -2.02
N MET A 105 -7.42 0.55 -1.10
CA MET A 105 -7.30 1.99 -1.34
C MET A 105 -5.84 2.47 -1.55
N ASN A 106 -5.68 3.52 -2.36
CA ASN A 106 -4.41 4.21 -2.61
C ASN A 106 -4.66 5.69 -3.01
N PHE A 107 -3.86 6.60 -2.47
CA PHE A 107 -3.88 8.01 -2.88
C PHE A 107 -2.97 8.24 -4.09
N SER A 108 -3.35 9.17 -4.96
CA SER A 108 -2.38 9.78 -5.85
C SER A 108 -1.27 10.47 -5.06
N PRO A 109 -0.03 10.50 -5.57
CA PRO A 109 1.09 11.12 -4.85
C PRO A 109 0.82 12.58 -4.46
N ASN A 110 0.05 13.31 -5.27
CA ASN A 110 -0.36 14.69 -5.00
C ASN A 110 -1.55 14.82 -4.03
N GLY A 111 -2.15 13.73 -3.54
CA GLY A 111 -3.26 13.71 -2.58
C GLY A 111 -4.62 14.17 -3.13
N ASN A 112 -4.72 14.43 -4.44
CA ASN A 112 -5.91 14.97 -5.07
C ASN A 112 -6.85 13.92 -5.67
N THR A 113 -6.45 12.65 -5.71
CA THR A 113 -7.31 11.55 -6.15
C THR A 113 -7.12 10.37 -5.20
N LEU A 114 -8.21 9.71 -4.83
CA LEU A 114 -8.19 8.44 -4.12
C LEU A 114 -8.73 7.36 -5.05
N TYR A 115 -7.93 6.32 -5.27
CA TYR A 115 -8.32 5.10 -5.94
C TYR A 115 -8.64 4.02 -4.92
N PHE A 116 -9.62 3.17 -5.20
CA PHE A 116 -9.99 2.05 -4.33
C PHE A 116 -10.71 0.97 -5.13
N SER A 117 -10.83 -0.21 -4.54
CA SER A 117 -11.55 -1.35 -5.12
C SER A 117 -12.95 -1.42 -4.53
N SER A 118 -13.96 -1.63 -5.36
CA SER A 118 -15.36 -1.67 -4.94
C SER A 118 -16.13 -2.79 -5.64
N THR A 119 -17.09 -3.40 -4.94
CA THR A 119 -18.10 -4.29 -5.54
C THR A 119 -19.39 -3.56 -5.92
N ARG A 120 -19.36 -2.24 -6.05
CA ARG A 120 -20.48 -1.48 -6.63
C ARG A 120 -20.83 -1.99 -8.03
N PRO A 121 -22.12 -2.04 -8.38
CA PRO A 121 -22.53 -2.37 -9.73
C PRO A 121 -22.03 -1.31 -10.70
N VAL A 122 -21.57 -1.78 -11.86
CA VAL A 122 -21.21 -0.94 -12.99
C VAL A 122 -22.33 -1.07 -14.02
N ASN A 123 -23.00 0.05 -14.32
CA ASN A 123 -24.09 0.07 -15.30
C ASN A 123 -23.54 0.16 -16.73
N ILE A 124 -22.69 -0.79 -17.12
CA ILE A 124 -22.08 -0.88 -18.46
C ILE A 124 -22.18 -2.34 -18.94
N ASP A 125 -22.73 -2.52 -20.13
CA ASP A 125 -22.91 -3.84 -20.72
C ASP A 125 -21.58 -4.61 -20.86
N GLY A 126 -21.64 -5.89 -20.47
CA GLY A 126 -20.51 -6.82 -20.48
C GLY A 126 -19.54 -6.68 -19.31
N VAL A 127 -19.73 -5.71 -18.40
CA VAL A 127 -18.95 -5.63 -17.16
C VAL A 127 -19.55 -6.57 -16.12
N VAL A 128 -18.78 -7.57 -15.70
CA VAL A 128 -19.23 -8.57 -14.72
C VAL A 128 -19.27 -7.99 -13.30
N GLN A 129 -20.18 -8.47 -12.47
CA GLN A 129 -20.30 -8.02 -11.08
C GLN A 129 -19.19 -8.64 -10.22
N THR A 130 -18.12 -7.87 -9.97
CA THR A 130 -16.96 -8.28 -9.17
C THR A 130 -16.28 -7.04 -8.58
N TRP A 131 -15.05 -7.18 -8.05
CA TRP A 131 -14.23 -6.03 -7.68
C TRP A 131 -13.77 -5.27 -8.91
N HIS A 132 -14.00 -3.97 -8.89
CA HIS A 132 -13.54 -3.02 -9.89
C HIS A 132 -12.81 -1.87 -9.22
N ILE A 133 -11.97 -1.17 -9.97
CA ILE A 133 -11.34 0.06 -9.50
C ILE A 133 -12.29 1.24 -9.67
N TRP A 134 -12.40 2.04 -8.63
CA TRP A 134 -13.13 3.30 -8.58
C TRP A 134 -12.18 4.40 -8.12
N LYS A 135 -12.51 5.65 -8.47
CA LYS A 135 -11.78 6.81 -7.98
C LYS A 135 -12.70 7.94 -7.54
N SER A 136 -12.22 8.76 -6.63
CA SER A 136 -12.82 10.05 -6.27
C SER A 136 -11.74 11.13 -6.36
N ASP A 137 -12.07 12.27 -6.96
CA ASP A 137 -11.16 13.40 -7.09
C ASP A 137 -11.50 14.44 -6.01
N LYS A 138 -10.47 15.12 -5.48
CA LYS A 138 -10.61 16.22 -4.53
C LYS A 138 -10.61 17.53 -5.32
N VAL A 139 -11.76 18.19 -5.38
CA VAL A 139 -11.96 19.47 -6.07
C VAL A 139 -12.35 20.52 -5.03
N ASN A 140 -11.57 21.60 -4.94
CA ASN A 140 -11.78 22.67 -3.95
C ASN A 140 -11.89 22.15 -2.50
N GLY A 141 -11.02 21.19 -2.15
CA GLY A 141 -10.99 20.58 -0.82
C GLY A 141 -12.10 19.57 -0.53
N LYS A 142 -12.98 19.28 -1.50
CA LYS A 142 -14.08 18.32 -1.34
C LYS A 142 -13.91 17.14 -2.28
N TRP A 143 -14.09 15.94 -1.74
CA TRP A 143 -14.14 14.72 -2.53
C TRP A 143 -15.41 14.68 -3.38
N THR A 144 -15.28 14.31 -4.66
CA THR A 144 -16.40 14.10 -5.56
C THR A 144 -17.03 12.73 -5.33
N GLU A 145 -18.23 12.52 -5.87
CA GLU A 145 -18.80 11.19 -5.97
C GLU A 145 -17.84 10.22 -6.70
N PRO A 146 -17.67 8.99 -6.21
CA PRO A 146 -16.79 8.04 -6.87
C PRO A 146 -17.27 7.64 -8.26
N ILE A 147 -16.33 7.50 -9.18
CA ILE A 147 -16.58 7.05 -10.55
C ILE A 147 -15.80 5.78 -10.87
N PHE A 148 -16.40 4.91 -11.69
CA PHE A 148 -15.78 3.68 -12.18
C PHE A 148 -14.58 3.99 -13.08
N VAL A 149 -13.46 3.32 -12.84
CA VAL A 149 -12.26 3.39 -13.68
C VAL A 149 -12.37 2.32 -14.76
N ASN A 150 -12.81 2.74 -15.95
CA ASN A 150 -13.01 1.83 -17.07
C ASN A 150 -11.68 1.47 -17.76
N ILE A 151 -11.32 0.18 -17.73
CA ILE A 151 -10.20 -0.41 -18.47
C ILE A 151 -10.78 -1.46 -19.42
N ARG A 152 -10.73 -1.16 -20.72
CA ARG A 152 -11.57 -1.80 -21.74
C ARG A 152 -11.39 -3.32 -21.85
N ASN A 153 -10.16 -3.81 -21.69
CA ASN A 153 -9.82 -5.23 -21.82
C ASN A 153 -9.97 -6.03 -20.50
N LEU A 154 -10.58 -5.47 -19.46
CA LEU A 154 -10.76 -6.12 -18.14
C LEU A 154 -12.23 -6.23 -17.70
N LYS A 155 -13.20 -6.06 -18.61
CA LYS A 155 -14.64 -6.06 -18.26
C LYS A 155 -15.13 -7.37 -17.63
N ASP A 156 -14.49 -8.48 -17.96
CA ASP A 156 -14.78 -9.85 -17.52
C ASP A 156 -13.82 -10.34 -16.41
N LYS A 157 -13.00 -9.44 -15.86
CA LYS A 157 -11.97 -9.75 -14.86
C LYS A 157 -12.28 -9.10 -13.52
N LEU A 158 -11.70 -9.67 -12.48
CA LEU A 158 -11.60 -9.03 -11.16
C LEU A 158 -10.41 -8.06 -11.19
N VAL A 159 -10.59 -6.81 -10.77
CA VAL A 159 -9.55 -5.78 -10.76
C VAL A 159 -9.51 -5.06 -9.41
N SER A 160 -8.37 -5.05 -8.72
CA SER A 160 -8.30 -4.57 -7.34
C SER A 160 -6.88 -4.11 -6.92
N HIS A 161 -6.77 -3.54 -5.71
CA HIS A 161 -5.54 -2.99 -5.14
C HIS A 161 -4.77 -2.02 -6.06
N PRO A 162 -5.42 -0.92 -6.49
CA PRO A 162 -4.76 0.12 -7.28
C PRO A 162 -3.57 0.76 -6.57
N THR A 163 -2.56 1.15 -7.33
CA THR A 163 -1.53 2.14 -6.99
C THR A 163 -1.29 3.04 -8.21
N ILE A 164 -1.26 4.35 -8.02
CA ILE A 164 -1.07 5.33 -9.10
C ILE A 164 0.26 6.07 -8.89
N THR A 165 1.01 6.29 -9.97
CA THR A 165 2.36 6.88 -9.92
C THR A 165 2.37 8.34 -10.40
N ASN A 166 3.52 9.02 -10.29
CA ASN A 166 3.69 10.40 -10.77
C ASN A 166 3.53 10.51 -12.29
N SER A 167 3.83 9.44 -13.03
CA SER A 167 3.60 9.38 -14.49
C SER A 167 2.10 9.28 -14.84
N GLY A 168 1.23 9.06 -13.85
CA GLY A 168 -0.19 8.81 -14.05
C GLY A 168 -0.50 7.37 -14.45
N THR A 169 0.46 6.45 -14.34
CA THR A 169 0.26 5.03 -14.61
C THR A 169 -0.39 4.35 -13.42
N LEU A 170 -1.48 3.63 -13.66
CA LEU A 170 -2.23 2.89 -12.64
C LEU A 170 -1.81 1.42 -12.68
N TYR A 171 -1.24 0.94 -11.58
CA TYR A 171 -0.88 -0.45 -11.34
C TYR A 171 -1.91 -1.10 -10.43
N PHE A 172 -2.16 -2.39 -10.61
CA PHE A 172 -3.16 -3.14 -9.84
C PHE A 172 -2.95 -4.64 -10.06
N HIS A 173 -3.60 -5.48 -9.24
CA HIS A 173 -3.73 -6.90 -9.60
C HIS A 173 -5.03 -7.17 -10.34
N THR A 174 -5.02 -8.20 -11.19
CA THR A 174 -6.22 -8.72 -11.84
C THR A 174 -6.16 -10.24 -11.90
N SER A 175 -7.32 -10.88 -11.95
CA SER A 175 -7.48 -12.33 -12.04
C SER A 175 -8.75 -12.71 -12.80
N ASN A 176 -8.91 -13.99 -13.07
CA ASN A 176 -10.22 -14.56 -13.38
C ASN A 176 -11.16 -14.42 -12.16
N LEU A 177 -12.47 -14.63 -12.37
CA LEU A 177 -13.48 -14.50 -11.31
C LEU A 177 -13.36 -15.57 -10.22
N ASP A 178 -12.75 -16.70 -10.54
CA ASP A 178 -12.39 -17.77 -9.60
C ASP A 178 -11.03 -17.52 -8.90
N TYR A 179 -10.47 -16.31 -9.04
CA TYR A 179 -9.17 -15.89 -8.52
C TYR A 179 -7.95 -16.60 -9.13
N SER A 180 -8.13 -17.40 -10.19
CA SER A 180 -7.03 -17.97 -10.95
C SER A 180 -6.29 -16.91 -11.79
N GLU A 181 -5.05 -17.21 -12.16
CA GLU A 181 -4.20 -16.34 -12.99
C GLU A 181 -3.95 -14.94 -12.41
N MET A 182 -3.98 -14.81 -11.08
CA MET A 182 -3.74 -13.53 -10.40
C MET A 182 -2.33 -12.99 -10.65
N ASP A 183 -2.26 -11.81 -11.26
CA ASP A 183 -1.00 -11.11 -11.50
C ASP A 183 -1.17 -9.59 -11.50
N ILE A 184 -0.05 -8.87 -11.54
CA ILE A 184 0.01 -7.40 -11.57
C ILE A 184 0.02 -6.92 -13.02
N TYR A 185 -0.82 -5.93 -13.26
CA TYR A 185 -0.98 -5.25 -14.54
C TYR A 185 -0.86 -3.75 -14.32
N TYR A 186 -0.68 -3.02 -15.41
CA TYR A 186 -0.66 -1.57 -15.41
C TYR A 186 -1.46 -1.03 -16.59
N SER A 187 -2.01 0.16 -16.44
CA SER A 187 -2.66 0.91 -17.50
C SER A 187 -2.21 2.37 -17.45
N LYS A 188 -1.80 2.91 -18.60
CA LYS A 188 -1.39 4.31 -18.73
C LYS A 188 -2.61 5.22 -18.81
N ASN A 189 -2.52 6.37 -18.18
CA ASN A 189 -3.50 7.44 -18.37
C ASN A 189 -3.13 8.28 -19.61
N VAL A 190 -3.98 8.27 -20.62
CA VAL A 190 -3.85 9.10 -21.83
C VAL A 190 -5.07 10.01 -21.91
N ASN A 191 -4.85 11.32 -21.75
CA ASN A 191 -5.89 12.35 -21.80
C ASN A 191 -7.06 12.11 -20.82
N GLY A 192 -6.75 11.70 -19.59
CA GLY A 192 -7.74 11.47 -18.53
C GLY A 192 -8.44 10.11 -18.61
N LYS A 193 -8.01 9.21 -19.50
CA LYS A 193 -8.57 7.86 -19.68
C LYS A 193 -7.49 6.81 -19.57
N PHE A 194 -7.80 5.73 -18.86
CA PHE A 194 -6.94 4.55 -18.80
C PHE A 194 -7.11 3.71 -20.06
N VAL A 195 -6.00 3.37 -20.70
CA VAL A 195 -5.98 2.53 -21.91
C VAL A 195 -6.05 1.05 -21.53
N ASP A 196 -5.99 0.16 -22.51
CA ASP A 196 -5.90 -1.28 -22.25
C ASP A 196 -4.73 -1.59 -21.32
N ALA A 197 -4.96 -2.50 -20.38
CA ALA A 197 -3.95 -2.89 -19.42
C ALA A 197 -2.99 -3.93 -19.97
N GLU A 198 -1.75 -3.84 -19.54
CA GLU A 198 -0.65 -4.74 -19.87
C GLU A 198 -0.12 -5.40 -18.60
N ARG A 199 0.25 -6.68 -18.68
CA ARG A 199 0.88 -7.40 -17.56
C ARG A 199 2.30 -6.89 -17.36
N ILE A 200 2.74 -6.69 -16.11
CA ILE A 200 4.15 -6.34 -15.86
C ILE A 200 5.07 -7.54 -16.10
N GLU A 201 6.29 -7.29 -16.57
CA GLU A 201 7.32 -8.33 -16.73
C GLU A 201 8.21 -8.40 -15.47
N ILE A 202 7.99 -9.43 -14.64
CA ILE A 202 8.84 -9.82 -13.50
C ILE A 202 9.25 -11.28 -13.69
N LYS A 203 10.52 -11.60 -13.51
CA LYS A 203 11.02 -13.00 -13.51
C LYS A 203 10.60 -13.74 -12.23
N SER A 204 9.35 -14.17 -12.16
CA SER A 204 8.83 -15.03 -11.08
C SER A 204 7.86 -16.07 -11.63
N LYS A 205 7.90 -17.28 -11.08
CA LYS A 205 6.96 -18.36 -11.41
C LYS A 205 5.65 -18.29 -10.63
N PHE A 206 5.58 -17.45 -9.60
CA PHE A 206 4.43 -17.35 -8.71
C PHE A 206 3.46 -16.26 -9.18
N GLY A 207 2.17 -16.44 -8.81
CA GLY A 207 1.17 -15.38 -8.91
C GLY A 207 1.55 -14.18 -8.03
N LYS A 208 1.02 -13.00 -8.35
CA LYS A 208 1.44 -11.74 -7.71
C LYS A 208 0.23 -10.90 -7.36
N CYS A 209 0.19 -10.36 -6.15
CA CYS A 209 -0.96 -9.61 -5.66
C CYS A 209 -0.58 -8.45 -4.74
N THR A 210 -1.56 -7.58 -4.51
CA THR A 210 -1.48 -6.42 -3.61
C THR A 210 -0.23 -5.56 -3.87
N PRO A 211 -0.04 -5.04 -5.09
CA PRO A 211 1.16 -4.29 -5.41
C PRO A 211 1.17 -2.92 -4.72
N TYR A 212 2.36 -2.48 -4.34
CA TYR A 212 2.72 -1.09 -4.07
C TYR A 212 3.84 -0.71 -5.05
N ILE A 213 3.66 0.39 -5.78
CA ILE A 213 4.66 0.96 -6.68
C ILE A 213 5.04 2.32 -6.09
N SER A 214 6.34 2.61 -6.04
CA SER A 214 6.80 3.93 -5.61
C SER A 214 6.29 5.02 -6.56
N PRO A 215 6.06 6.26 -6.09
CA PRO A 215 5.61 7.35 -6.96
C PRO A 215 6.50 7.59 -8.19
N GLU A 216 7.81 7.33 -8.05
CA GLU A 216 8.83 7.50 -9.10
C GLU A 216 9.01 6.27 -10.00
N GLU A 217 8.25 5.20 -9.77
CA GLU A 217 8.35 3.94 -10.54
C GLU A 217 9.74 3.28 -10.47
N ASP A 218 10.58 3.61 -9.47
CA ASP A 218 11.93 3.07 -9.31
C ASP A 218 11.95 1.69 -8.62
N TYR A 219 10.98 1.40 -7.76
CA TYR A 219 10.77 0.09 -7.16
C TYR A 219 9.29 -0.24 -6.97
N LEU A 220 9.01 -1.53 -6.85
CA LEU A 220 7.71 -2.04 -6.43
C LEU A 220 7.85 -3.10 -5.36
N ILE A 221 6.85 -3.22 -4.50
CA ILE A 221 6.72 -4.26 -3.48
C ILE A 221 5.40 -4.99 -3.74
N PHE A 222 5.41 -6.32 -3.71
CA PHE A 222 4.20 -7.12 -3.94
C PHE A 222 4.22 -8.38 -3.09
N ALA A 223 3.05 -8.99 -2.90
CA ALA A 223 2.95 -10.32 -2.31
C ALA A 223 3.04 -11.38 -3.41
N SER A 224 3.97 -12.33 -3.29
CA SER A 224 4.00 -13.52 -4.15
C SER A 224 3.10 -14.62 -3.59
N ILE A 225 2.32 -15.27 -4.45
CA ILE A 225 1.35 -16.30 -4.09
C ILE A 225 2.02 -17.68 -4.14
N GLY A 226 2.48 -18.16 -2.99
CA GLY A 226 3.03 -19.51 -2.78
C GLY A 226 2.25 -20.29 -1.72
N ASN A 227 2.95 -21.10 -0.92
CA ASN A 227 2.37 -21.78 0.25
C ASN A 227 1.87 -20.76 1.29
N GLU A 228 2.61 -19.67 1.44
CA GLU A 228 2.19 -18.47 2.13
C GLU A 228 2.41 -17.26 1.20
N LEU A 229 1.88 -16.10 1.59
CA LEU A 229 2.20 -14.86 0.92
C LEU A 229 3.51 -14.31 1.46
N ASP A 230 4.44 -13.98 0.56
CA ASP A 230 5.72 -13.34 0.90
C ASP A 230 5.83 -12.00 0.21
N LEU A 231 6.31 -10.97 0.91
CA LEU A 231 6.64 -9.70 0.28
C LEU A 231 7.97 -9.79 -0.47
N MET A 232 7.90 -9.40 -1.74
CA MET A 232 8.99 -9.31 -2.69
C MET A 232 9.19 -7.85 -3.08
N ILE A 233 10.42 -7.46 -3.37
CA ILE A 233 10.77 -6.16 -3.97
C ILE A 233 11.42 -6.37 -5.34
N SER A 234 11.11 -5.49 -6.30
CA SER A 234 11.73 -5.48 -7.64
C SER A 234 11.97 -4.05 -8.08
N TYR A 235 12.95 -3.84 -8.96
CA TYR A 235 13.39 -2.51 -9.39
C TYR A 235 13.17 -2.30 -10.87
N ASN A 236 12.81 -1.09 -11.26
CA ASN A 236 12.59 -0.74 -12.66
C ASN A 236 13.93 -0.54 -13.37
N ASP A 237 14.10 -1.15 -14.54
CA ASP A 237 15.30 -1.01 -15.36
C ASP A 237 15.33 0.27 -16.23
N GLY A 238 14.30 1.11 -16.12
CA GLY A 238 14.10 2.31 -16.93
C GLY A 238 13.64 2.04 -18.36
N LYS A 239 13.43 0.77 -18.73
CA LYS A 239 13.01 0.30 -20.06
C LYS A 239 11.69 -0.47 -20.01
N GLY A 240 10.99 -0.41 -18.88
CA GLY A 240 9.68 -1.01 -18.67
C GLY A 240 9.72 -2.43 -18.12
N LYS A 241 10.89 -2.93 -17.68
CA LYS A 241 11.00 -4.23 -17.01
C LYS A 241 11.31 -4.05 -15.53
N TRP A 242 10.83 -5.00 -14.75
CA TRP A 242 11.14 -5.09 -13.33
C TRP A 242 12.16 -6.21 -13.11
N ILE A 243 13.34 -5.83 -12.62
CA ILE A 243 14.52 -6.67 -12.47
C ILE A 243 14.94 -6.76 -11.01
N ASP A 244 15.98 -7.57 -10.76
CA ASP A 244 16.61 -7.77 -9.44
C ASP A 244 15.61 -8.08 -8.32
N THR A 245 14.60 -8.88 -8.67
CA THR A 245 13.54 -9.27 -7.75
C THR A 245 14.10 -10.13 -6.62
N LYS A 246 13.89 -9.71 -5.38
CA LYS A 246 14.30 -10.44 -4.18
C LYS A 246 13.18 -10.47 -3.14
N LYS A 247 13.20 -11.49 -2.29
CA LYS A 247 12.33 -11.57 -1.11
C LYS A 247 12.82 -10.57 -0.06
N LEU A 248 11.91 -9.85 0.60
CA LEU A 248 12.26 -9.03 1.77
C LEU A 248 12.74 -9.93 2.92
N SER A 249 13.51 -9.40 3.86
CA SER A 249 14.08 -10.21 4.95
C SER A 249 13.06 -11.00 5.76
N ASP A 250 13.51 -12.10 6.36
CA ASP A 250 12.68 -13.00 7.20
C ASP A 250 12.12 -12.30 8.46
N LYS A 251 12.67 -11.14 8.82
CA LYS A 251 12.09 -10.27 9.87
C LYS A 251 10.71 -9.75 9.45
N ILE A 252 10.51 -9.49 8.16
CA ILE A 252 9.24 -9.08 7.56
C ILE A 252 8.42 -10.32 7.18
N ASN A 253 9.05 -11.27 6.48
CA ASN A 253 8.40 -12.47 5.93
C ASN A 253 8.45 -13.64 6.92
N ASN A 254 7.55 -13.67 7.89
CA ASN A 254 7.48 -14.74 8.92
C ASN A 254 6.12 -15.41 9.12
N LYS A 255 5.01 -14.75 8.79
CA LYS A 255 3.63 -15.25 8.86
C LYS A 255 2.70 -14.63 7.80
N GLY A 256 2.74 -15.09 6.55
CA GLY A 256 1.86 -14.65 5.44
C GLY A 256 1.59 -13.13 5.34
N GLN A 257 2.27 -12.43 4.42
CA GLN A 257 2.22 -10.96 4.33
C GLN A 257 1.56 -10.45 3.05
N GLY A 258 0.82 -9.35 3.16
CA GLY A 258 0.25 -8.66 2.01
C GLY A 258 -0.11 -7.21 2.28
N ASN A 259 -0.72 -6.57 1.29
CA ASN A 259 -1.18 -5.18 1.39
C ASN A 259 -0.08 -4.16 1.78
N PRO A 260 1.12 -4.21 1.15
CA PRO A 260 2.19 -3.27 1.42
C PRO A 260 1.74 -1.82 1.15
N TYR A 261 2.31 -0.91 1.93
CA TYR A 261 2.25 0.53 1.75
C TYR A 261 3.55 1.12 2.27
N VAL A 262 4.27 1.90 1.45
CA VAL A 262 5.44 2.64 1.90
C VAL A 262 5.06 4.12 2.05
N THR A 263 5.57 4.76 3.10
CA THR A 263 5.35 6.18 3.35
C THR A 263 5.99 7.06 2.26
N PRO A 264 5.48 8.29 2.03
CA PRO A 264 5.97 9.16 0.94
C PRO A 264 7.46 9.52 1.02
N ASP A 265 8.06 9.42 2.20
CA ASP A 265 9.49 9.63 2.43
C ASP A 265 10.35 8.37 2.21
N ASN A 266 9.74 7.26 1.76
CA ASN A 266 10.35 5.94 1.56
C ASN A 266 10.97 5.32 2.83
N LYS A 267 10.58 5.78 4.02
CA LYS A 267 11.21 5.33 5.28
C LYS A 267 10.53 4.13 5.92
N PHE A 268 9.20 4.07 5.88
CA PHE A 268 8.45 3.04 6.60
C PHE A 268 7.55 2.23 5.68
N LEU A 269 7.64 0.91 5.81
CA LEU A 269 6.68 -0.03 5.23
C LEU A 269 5.63 -0.38 6.27
N PHE A 270 4.37 -0.33 5.87
CA PHE A 270 3.23 -0.91 6.56
C PHE A 270 2.70 -2.09 5.75
N TYR A 271 2.36 -3.18 6.41
CA TYR A 271 1.85 -4.38 5.77
C TYR A 271 0.99 -5.18 6.73
N THR A 272 0.09 -5.98 6.17
CA THR A 272 -0.75 -6.89 6.95
C THR A 272 -0.10 -8.25 7.01
N THR A 273 -0.13 -8.86 8.18
CA THR A 273 0.43 -10.18 8.45
C THR A 273 -0.48 -10.96 9.38
N GLY A 274 -0.50 -12.27 9.25
CA GLY A 274 -1.25 -13.15 10.13
C GLY A 274 -1.47 -14.51 9.52
N GLU A 275 -1.82 -15.45 10.37
CA GLU A 275 -2.07 -16.82 9.93
C GLU A 275 -3.45 -16.88 9.29
N TYR A 276 -3.49 -17.31 8.02
CA TYR A 276 -4.72 -17.32 7.23
C TYR A 276 -5.85 -18.10 7.92
N LEU A 277 -5.52 -19.28 8.47
CA LEU A 277 -6.48 -20.16 9.14
C LEU A 277 -6.95 -19.61 10.49
N GLU A 278 -6.07 -18.92 11.22
CA GLU A 278 -6.41 -18.38 12.56
C GLU A 278 -7.19 -17.07 12.49
N LYS A 279 -7.17 -16.36 11.36
CA LYS A 279 -7.86 -15.07 11.17
C LYS A 279 -7.49 -14.08 12.29
N ASN A 280 -6.18 -13.96 12.55
CA ASN A 280 -5.59 -13.14 13.60
C ASN A 280 -4.80 -11.94 13.03
N TRP A 281 -5.26 -11.40 11.89
CA TRP A 281 -4.49 -10.46 11.08
C TRP A 281 -4.24 -9.13 11.78
N LYS A 282 -3.06 -8.58 11.54
CA LYS A 282 -2.56 -7.34 12.13
C LYS A 282 -1.82 -6.52 11.09
N VAL A 283 -1.85 -5.20 11.21
CA VAL A 283 -0.90 -4.33 10.51
C VAL A 283 0.37 -4.21 11.34
N LYS A 284 1.51 -4.48 10.71
CA LYS A 284 2.84 -4.17 11.24
C LYS A 284 3.48 -3.06 10.42
N TRP A 285 4.46 -2.40 11.04
CA TRP A 285 5.30 -1.42 10.37
C TRP A 285 6.77 -1.57 10.74
N VAL A 286 7.66 -1.18 9.83
CA VAL A 286 9.11 -1.36 9.92
C VAL A 286 9.83 -0.28 9.13
N ASN A 287 11.04 0.12 9.52
CA ASN A 287 11.91 0.91 8.64
C ASN A 287 12.33 0.03 7.46
N ILE A 288 12.07 0.50 6.24
CA ILE A 288 12.28 -0.28 5.00
C ILE A 288 13.51 0.18 4.21
N GLU A 289 14.20 1.23 4.65
CA GLU A 289 15.24 1.87 3.86
C GLU A 289 16.37 0.92 3.48
N SER A 290 16.77 0.03 4.40
CA SER A 290 17.81 -0.97 4.11
C SER A 290 17.36 -1.97 3.06
N GLU A 291 16.08 -2.34 3.02
CA GLU A 291 15.58 -3.29 2.02
C GLU A 291 15.59 -2.68 0.61
N ILE A 292 15.21 -1.40 0.49
CA ILE A 292 15.17 -0.62 -0.76
C ILE A 292 16.59 -0.29 -1.26
N LYS A 293 17.52 0.08 -0.37
CA LYS A 293 18.88 0.53 -0.75
C LYS A 293 19.86 -0.62 -1.04
N ASN A 294 19.56 -1.86 -0.62
CA ASN A 294 20.45 -3.01 -0.77
C ASN A 294 20.42 -3.59 -2.21
N ASN A 295 20.91 -2.82 -3.19
CA ASN A 295 21.30 -3.31 -4.51
C ASN A 295 22.82 -3.16 -4.71
#